data_AF-A0A7W0ZVM2-F1
#
_entry.id   AF-A0A7W0ZVM2-F1
#
_cell.length_a   1.000
_cell.length_b   1.000
_cell.length_c   1.000
_cell.angle_alpha   90.00
_cell.angle_beta   90.00
_cell.angle_gamma   90.00
#
_symmetry.space_group_name_H-M   'P 1'
#
loop_
_entity.id
_entity.type
_entity.pdbx_description
1 polymer ?
#
loop_
_entity_poly.entity_id
_entity_poly.type
_entity_poly.pdbx_seq_one_letter_code
_entity_poly.pdbx_strand_id
1 'polypeptide(L)'
;MRSALVALVLFVVLGAACGGNPPVPRRGVVEADLGSWKFRRFQGPLLDVEVWIDGNKGEAFSASYITNDAEKRGRIEDKDLVNVTVTKYEKADGVVRETVKLVRRLAQEKGYQVEEAKIEGVRALTITGPAEAWVMWPSTKYVVKVGGQGRTSVPKGMVESYGERFPSKLPGGSLEGPLPPGPQAKPKKGDAVEENYDPANPKANLDNYDPDKVKIPERKIEPDVDPAGTSDKKKKPKK
;
A
#
# COMPACT_ATOMS: atom_id res chain seq x y z
N MET A 1 -63.36 32.51 -8.67
CA MET A 1 -62.17 31.94 -9.34
C MET A 1 -60.94 32.35 -8.54
N ARG A 2 -60.64 31.54 -7.53
CA ARG A 2 -59.44 31.62 -6.69
C ARG A 2 -58.58 30.41 -7.07
N SER A 3 -57.26 30.54 -6.92
CA SER A 3 -56.25 29.48 -7.13
C SER A 3 -55.63 29.44 -8.52
N ALA A 4 -54.60 30.26 -8.77
CA ALA A 4 -53.46 29.92 -9.62
C ALA A 4 -52.49 31.10 -9.67
N LEU A 5 -51.61 31.26 -8.67
CA LEU A 5 -50.29 31.91 -8.88
C LEU A 5 -49.35 31.82 -7.66
N VAL A 6 -49.18 30.64 -7.05
CA VAL A 6 -48.10 30.43 -6.07
C VAL A 6 -47.47 29.07 -6.31
N ALA A 7 -46.69 28.94 -7.38
CA ALA A 7 -45.90 27.73 -7.65
C ALA A 7 -44.78 28.02 -8.65
N LEU A 8 -43.84 28.93 -8.33
CA LEU A 8 -42.63 29.07 -9.15
C LEU A 8 -41.41 29.65 -8.39
N VAL A 9 -41.13 29.20 -7.16
CA VAL A 9 -39.86 29.55 -6.47
C VAL A 9 -39.27 28.39 -5.64
N LEU A 10 -39.55 27.12 -5.93
CA LEU A 10 -39.06 26.01 -5.10
C LEU A 10 -38.45 24.84 -5.88
N PHE A 11 -37.60 25.11 -6.89
CA PHE A 11 -36.95 24.05 -7.67
C PHE A 11 -35.48 24.30 -8.05
N VAL A 12 -34.70 25.02 -7.22
CA VAL A 12 -33.26 25.26 -7.50
C VAL A 12 -32.32 24.97 -6.30
N VAL A 13 -32.74 24.20 -5.29
CA VAL A 13 -31.89 23.91 -4.09
C VAL A 13 -31.47 22.43 -3.96
N LEU A 14 -31.74 21.57 -4.96
CA LEU A 14 -31.38 20.13 -4.88
C LEU A 14 -30.03 19.76 -5.53
N GLY A 15 -29.24 20.73 -5.99
CA GLY A 15 -27.96 20.47 -6.69
C GLY A 15 -26.69 20.53 -5.85
N ALA A 16 -26.75 20.91 -4.57
CA ALA A 16 -25.56 21.25 -3.77
C ALA A 16 -25.28 20.31 -2.59
N ALA A 17 -25.84 19.09 -2.60
CA ALA A 17 -25.60 18.09 -1.57
C ALA A 17 -25.18 16.77 -2.21
N CYS A 18 -23.88 16.63 -2.54
CA CYS A 18 -23.10 15.38 -2.60
C CYS A 18 -21.66 15.66 -3.11
N GLY A 19 -20.98 16.67 -2.56
CA GLY A 19 -19.56 16.95 -2.84
C GLY A 19 -18.63 16.47 -1.73
N GLY A 20 -19.11 15.61 -0.83
CA GLY A 20 -18.35 15.10 0.29
C GLY A 20 -17.70 13.76 -0.03
N ASN A 21 -16.44 13.61 0.37
CA ASN A 21 -15.77 12.31 0.37
C ASN A 21 -16.65 11.26 1.07
N PRO A 22 -16.82 10.07 0.47
CA PRO A 22 -17.67 9.06 1.06
C PRO A 22 -17.03 8.59 2.38
N PRO A 23 -17.85 8.23 3.39
CA PRO A 23 -17.36 8.08 4.76
C PRO A 23 -16.35 6.93 4.89
N VAL A 24 -15.41 7.08 5.82
CA VAL A 24 -14.48 6.01 6.20
C VAL A 24 -15.27 4.82 6.79
N PRO A 25 -15.09 3.60 6.29
CA PRO A 25 -15.76 2.42 6.83
C PRO A 25 -15.40 2.19 8.30
N ARG A 26 -16.35 1.70 9.10
CA ARG A 26 -16.13 1.43 10.54
C ARG A 26 -14.96 0.48 10.79
N ARG A 27 -14.81 -0.53 9.92
CA ARG A 27 -13.73 -1.53 9.96
C ARG A 27 -12.59 -1.20 8.97
N GLY A 28 -12.44 0.07 8.58
CA GLY A 28 -11.34 0.56 7.72
C GLY A 28 -11.46 0.21 6.23
N VAL A 29 -11.98 -0.97 5.90
CA VAL A 29 -12.07 -1.48 4.52
C VAL A 29 -13.51 -1.53 4.00
N VAL A 30 -13.67 -1.52 2.68
CA VAL A 30 -14.98 -1.55 2.02
C VAL A 30 -15.43 -3.00 1.82
N GLU A 31 -16.40 -3.46 2.59
CA GLU A 31 -16.89 -4.85 2.53
C GLU A 31 -18.03 -5.01 1.52
N ALA A 32 -17.78 -4.55 0.30
CA ALA A 32 -18.70 -4.58 -0.81
C ALA A 32 -17.93 -4.54 -2.14
N ASP A 33 -18.60 -4.87 -3.24
CA ASP A 33 -18.01 -4.78 -4.57
C ASP A 33 -17.57 -3.34 -4.91
N LEU A 34 -16.43 -3.23 -5.60
CA LEU A 34 -15.83 -1.98 -6.04
C LEU A 34 -15.65 -2.01 -7.56
N GLY A 35 -16.62 -1.47 -8.30
CA GLY A 35 -16.62 -1.51 -9.76
C GLY A 35 -16.60 -2.95 -10.29
N SER A 36 -15.54 -3.32 -11.00
CA SER A 36 -15.34 -4.68 -11.54
C SER A 36 -14.71 -5.66 -10.56
N TRP A 37 -14.44 -5.24 -9.32
CA TRP A 37 -13.80 -6.04 -8.28
C TRP A 37 -14.83 -6.54 -7.28
N LYS A 38 -14.87 -7.85 -7.12
CA LYS A 38 -15.83 -8.56 -6.27
C LYS A 38 -15.26 -8.80 -4.90
N PHE A 39 -15.97 -8.35 -3.87
CA PHE A 39 -15.55 -8.58 -2.50
C PHE A 39 -15.58 -10.09 -2.17
N ARG A 40 -14.57 -10.56 -1.42
CA ARG A 40 -14.47 -11.98 -1.03
C ARG A 40 -14.30 -12.18 0.45
N ARG A 41 -13.39 -11.41 1.06
CA ARG A 41 -13.00 -11.68 2.44
C ARG A 41 -12.68 -10.39 3.16
N PHE A 42 -13.17 -10.31 4.39
CA PHE A 42 -12.69 -9.39 5.40
C PHE A 42 -11.80 -10.15 6.40
N GLN A 43 -10.73 -9.50 6.85
CA GLN A 43 -9.93 -9.96 7.98
C GLN A 43 -9.62 -8.76 8.89
N GLY A 44 -9.79 -8.94 10.20
CA GLY A 44 -9.39 -7.91 11.15
C GLY A 44 -10.05 -8.07 12.53
N PRO A 45 -9.44 -7.52 13.58
CA PRO A 45 -8.15 -6.82 13.57
C PRO A 45 -6.96 -7.78 13.35
N LEU A 46 -5.97 -7.34 12.58
CA LEU A 46 -4.71 -8.05 12.32
C LEU A 46 -3.61 -7.47 13.22
N LEU A 47 -2.73 -8.35 13.71
CA LEU A 47 -1.56 -7.97 14.52
C LEU A 47 -0.37 -7.52 13.66
N ASP A 48 -0.39 -7.82 12.36
CA ASP A 48 0.68 -7.50 11.43
C ASP A 48 0.58 -6.03 10.97
N VAL A 49 1.24 -5.14 11.72
CA VAL A 49 1.30 -3.69 11.47
C VAL A 49 2.64 -3.34 10.83
N GLU A 50 2.64 -3.07 9.52
CA GLU A 50 3.85 -2.76 8.75
C GLU A 50 4.52 -1.43 9.13
N VAL A 51 3.73 -0.42 9.51
CA VAL A 51 4.23 0.89 9.96
C VAL A 51 4.16 0.95 11.48
N TRP A 52 5.27 0.65 12.14
CA TRP A 52 5.36 0.75 13.59
C TRP A 52 5.51 2.21 14.05
N ILE A 53 4.72 2.62 15.04
CA ILE A 53 4.79 3.97 15.63
C ILE A 53 4.85 3.83 17.15
N ASP A 54 5.97 4.25 17.73
CA ASP A 54 6.17 4.15 19.18
C ASP A 54 5.08 4.92 19.95
N GLY A 55 4.50 4.25 20.95
CA GLY A 55 3.42 4.81 21.78
C GLY A 55 2.11 5.13 21.03
N ASN A 56 1.91 4.62 19.82
CA ASN A 56 0.70 4.84 19.02
C ASN A 56 0.23 3.52 18.41
N LYS A 57 -0.69 2.83 19.10
CA LYS A 57 -1.14 1.50 18.72
C LYS A 57 -1.86 1.52 17.37
N GLY A 58 -1.50 0.58 16.49
CA GLY A 58 -2.16 0.34 15.21
C GLY A 58 -3.05 -0.90 15.24
N GLU A 59 -4.19 -0.83 14.56
CA GLU A 59 -5.07 -1.96 14.26
C GLU A 59 -5.23 -2.07 12.76
N ALA A 60 -4.81 -3.19 12.17
CA ALA A 60 -4.90 -3.41 10.72
C ALA A 60 -6.18 -4.18 10.35
N PHE A 61 -6.81 -3.76 9.26
CA PHE A 61 -7.98 -4.42 8.66
C PHE A 61 -7.69 -4.68 7.19
N SER A 62 -8.02 -5.87 6.71
CA SER A 62 -7.79 -6.27 5.32
C SER A 62 -9.10 -6.66 4.64
N ALA A 63 -9.23 -6.29 3.36
CA ALA A 63 -10.23 -6.80 2.45
C ALA A 63 -9.57 -7.36 1.19
N SER A 64 -10.06 -8.52 0.74
CA SER A 64 -9.65 -9.17 -0.49
C SER A 64 -10.75 -9.09 -1.54
N TYR A 65 -10.36 -8.77 -2.77
CA TYR A 65 -11.24 -8.65 -3.92
C TYR A 65 -10.73 -9.47 -5.09
N ILE A 66 -11.63 -10.01 -5.88
CA ILE A 66 -11.26 -10.71 -7.12
C ILE A 66 -11.89 -10.09 -8.35
N THR A 67 -11.31 -10.36 -9.52
CA THR A 67 -11.92 -9.96 -10.79
C THR A 67 -13.20 -10.74 -11.09
N ASN A 68 -14.12 -10.12 -11.83
CA ASN A 68 -15.29 -10.80 -12.39
C ASN A 68 -14.92 -12.03 -13.23
N ASP A 69 -13.78 -11.99 -13.93
CA ASP A 69 -13.34 -13.09 -14.79
C ASP A 69 -12.88 -14.31 -13.99
N ALA A 70 -12.22 -14.10 -12.85
CA ALA A 70 -11.87 -15.18 -11.93
C ALA A 70 -13.11 -15.85 -11.33
N GLU A 71 -14.14 -15.07 -11.01
CA GLU A 71 -15.43 -15.57 -10.56
C GLU A 71 -16.09 -16.44 -11.64
N LYS A 72 -16.20 -15.95 -12.87
CA LYS A 72 -16.78 -16.70 -14.00
C LYS A 72 -16.01 -17.98 -14.32
N ARG A 73 -14.68 -17.92 -14.24
CA ARG A 73 -13.80 -19.06 -14.47
C ARG A 73 -13.84 -20.09 -13.35
N GLY A 74 -14.34 -19.74 -12.17
CA GLY A 74 -14.34 -20.61 -10.99
C GLY A 74 -12.95 -20.87 -10.41
N ARG A 75 -11.93 -20.10 -10.80
CA ARG A 75 -10.55 -20.21 -10.32
C ARG A 75 -9.91 -18.83 -10.19
N ILE A 76 -9.27 -18.60 -9.05
CA ILE A 76 -8.54 -17.38 -8.72
C ILE A 76 -7.04 -17.64 -8.93
N GLU A 77 -6.40 -16.82 -9.75
CA GLU A 77 -4.95 -16.74 -9.87
C GLU A 77 -4.45 -15.49 -9.14
N ASP A 78 -3.16 -15.42 -8.79
CA ASP A 78 -2.59 -14.29 -8.05
C ASP A 78 -2.91 -12.93 -8.70
N LYS A 79 -2.84 -12.86 -10.03
CA LYS A 79 -3.16 -11.65 -10.79
C LYS A 79 -4.61 -11.17 -10.65
N ASP A 80 -5.51 -12.08 -10.30
CA ASP A 80 -6.94 -11.84 -10.17
C ASP A 80 -7.30 -11.34 -8.77
N LEU A 81 -6.37 -11.34 -7.82
CA LEU A 81 -6.58 -10.95 -6.44
C LEU A 81 -5.99 -9.56 -6.19
N VAL A 82 -6.74 -8.72 -5.49
CA VAL A 82 -6.23 -7.47 -4.89
C VAL A 82 -6.61 -7.45 -3.43
N ASN A 83 -5.62 -7.16 -2.59
CA ASN A 83 -5.78 -6.94 -1.17
C ASN A 83 -5.71 -5.46 -0.86
N VAL A 84 -6.54 -5.02 0.07
CA VAL A 84 -6.48 -3.69 0.65
C VAL A 84 -6.33 -3.83 2.15
N THR A 85 -5.23 -3.33 2.68
CA THR A 85 -5.00 -3.21 4.12
C THR A 85 -5.11 -1.77 4.54
N VAL A 86 -5.90 -1.51 5.58
CA VAL A 86 -6.00 -0.21 6.24
C VAL A 86 -5.58 -0.38 7.69
N THR A 87 -4.46 0.24 8.06
CA THR A 87 -4.02 0.32 9.44
C THR A 87 -4.55 1.60 10.06
N LYS A 88 -5.31 1.48 11.15
CA LYS A 88 -5.85 2.59 11.94
C LYS A 88 -5.03 2.75 13.21
N TYR A 89 -4.52 3.95 13.43
CA TYR A 89 -3.81 4.32 14.65
C TYR A 89 -4.72 5.04 15.63
N GLU A 90 -4.35 5.02 16.90
CA GLU A 90 -5.02 5.79 17.95
C GLU A 90 -4.89 7.30 17.68
N LYS A 91 -3.71 7.75 17.25
CA LYS A 91 -3.36 9.15 17.00
C LYS A 91 -2.81 9.33 15.58
N ALA A 92 -2.90 10.56 15.05
CA ALA A 92 -2.30 10.90 13.76
C ALA A 92 -0.78 11.12 13.83
N ASP A 93 -0.26 11.38 15.03
CA ASP A 93 1.14 11.69 15.26
C ASP A 93 2.05 10.54 14.81
N GLY A 94 3.09 10.89 14.04
CA GLY A 94 4.08 9.93 13.54
C GLY A 94 3.66 9.15 12.28
N VAL A 95 2.37 9.10 11.92
CA VAL A 95 1.87 8.25 10.81
C VAL A 95 2.57 8.56 9.49
N VAL A 96 2.60 9.84 9.09
CA VAL A 96 3.24 10.25 7.84
C VAL A 96 4.75 10.01 7.89
N ARG A 97 5.40 10.39 9.00
CA ARG A 97 6.85 10.28 9.18
C ARG A 97 7.33 8.83 9.12
N GLU A 98 6.67 7.93 9.85
CA GLU A 98 7.07 6.52 9.91
C GLU A 98 6.71 5.77 8.61
N THR A 99 5.63 6.15 7.93
CA THR A 99 5.35 5.65 6.56
C THR A 99 6.47 6.04 5.61
N VAL A 100 6.93 7.30 5.64
CA VAL A 100 8.05 7.77 4.81
C VAL A 100 9.35 7.03 5.13
N LYS A 101 9.64 6.77 6.42
CA LYS A 101 10.81 5.99 6.82
C LYS A 101 10.74 4.54 6.31
N LEU A 102 9.59 3.89 6.42
CA LEU A 102 9.38 2.54 5.89
C LEU A 102 9.70 2.49 4.39
N VAL A 103 9.09 3.36 3.59
CA VAL A 103 9.27 3.29 2.13
C VAL A 103 10.67 3.68 1.67
N ARG A 104 11.36 4.58 2.38
CA ARG A 104 12.77 4.88 2.10
C ARG A 104 13.67 3.69 2.38
N ARG A 105 13.39 2.93 3.45
CA ARG A 105 14.09 1.67 3.72
C ARG A 105 13.82 0.65 2.61
N LEU A 106 12.55 0.48 2.20
CA LEU A 106 12.19 -0.41 1.09
C LEU A 106 12.88 0.00 -0.22
N ALA A 107 13.00 1.29 -0.50
CA ALA A 107 13.71 1.79 -1.69
C ALA A 107 15.21 1.46 -1.69
N GLN A 108 15.79 1.14 -0.53
CA GLN A 108 17.19 0.71 -0.37
C GLN A 108 17.33 -0.82 -0.43
N GLU A 109 16.24 -1.57 -0.34
CA GLU A 109 16.25 -3.03 -0.39
C GLU A 109 16.36 -3.52 -1.84
N LYS A 110 17.28 -4.46 -2.08
CA LYS A 110 17.51 -5.03 -3.41
C LYS A 110 16.27 -5.78 -3.89
N GLY A 111 15.69 -5.33 -5.00
CA GLY A 111 14.56 -6.00 -5.65
C GLY A 111 13.24 -5.23 -5.53
N TYR A 112 13.21 -4.15 -4.74
CA TYR A 112 12.09 -3.22 -4.73
C TYR A 112 12.41 -1.95 -5.51
N GLN A 113 11.41 -1.48 -6.26
CA GLN A 113 11.39 -0.16 -6.86
C GLN A 113 10.28 0.63 -6.17
N VAL A 114 10.63 1.82 -5.67
CA VAL A 114 9.69 2.69 -4.96
C VAL A 114 9.67 4.04 -5.66
N GLU A 115 8.47 4.50 -6.02
CA GLU A 115 8.26 5.79 -6.68
C GLU A 115 7.13 6.57 -6.01
N GLU A 116 7.17 7.89 -6.13
CA GLU A 116 6.04 8.74 -5.77
C GLU A 116 5.21 9.01 -7.02
N ALA A 117 3.91 8.71 -6.96
CA ALA A 117 2.99 8.89 -8.08
C ALA A 117 1.70 9.59 -7.64
N LYS A 118 1.00 10.19 -8.60
CA LYS A 118 -0.38 10.67 -8.42
C LYS A 118 -1.30 9.77 -9.23
N ILE A 119 -2.12 8.97 -8.55
CA ILE A 119 -3.03 7.98 -9.15
C ILE A 119 -4.45 8.38 -8.81
N GLU A 120 -5.27 8.71 -9.82
CA GLU A 120 -6.67 9.14 -9.63
C GLU A 120 -6.82 10.21 -8.54
N GLY A 121 -5.98 11.24 -8.59
CA GLY A 121 -5.99 12.34 -7.60
C GLY A 121 -5.24 12.04 -6.29
N VAL A 122 -4.94 10.77 -5.98
CA VAL A 122 -4.24 10.35 -4.76
C VAL A 122 -2.74 10.41 -4.96
N ARG A 123 -2.04 11.22 -4.15
CA ARG A 123 -0.57 11.14 -4.07
C ARG A 123 -0.18 9.93 -3.22
N ALA A 124 0.54 8.99 -3.79
CA ALA A 124 0.86 7.72 -3.15
C ALA A 124 2.27 7.25 -3.50
N LEU A 125 2.70 6.21 -2.80
CA LEU A 125 3.97 5.53 -2.99
C LEU A 125 3.68 4.23 -3.74
N THR A 126 4.20 4.09 -4.95
CA THR A 126 4.11 2.84 -5.71
C THR A 126 5.33 1.99 -5.39
N ILE A 127 5.11 0.76 -4.98
CA ILE A 127 6.14 -0.19 -4.56
C ILE A 127 5.99 -1.42 -5.45
N THR A 128 6.98 -1.70 -6.27
CA THR A 128 7.01 -2.89 -7.15
C THR A 128 8.15 -3.78 -6.72
N GLY A 129 7.85 -5.04 -6.42
CA GLY A 129 8.80 -6.06 -6.00
C GLY A 129 8.78 -7.29 -6.92
N PRO A 130 9.50 -8.36 -6.56
CA PRO A 130 9.46 -9.62 -7.30
C PRO A 130 8.05 -10.22 -7.29
N ALA A 131 7.38 -10.17 -8.44
CA ALA A 131 6.02 -10.67 -8.63
C ALA A 131 4.97 -10.02 -7.69
N GLU A 132 5.15 -8.77 -7.27
CA GLU A 132 4.14 -8.04 -6.51
C GLU A 132 4.15 -6.54 -6.82
N ALA A 133 2.99 -5.92 -6.65
CA ALA A 133 2.82 -4.49 -6.79
C ALA A 133 1.87 -3.96 -5.72
N TRP A 134 2.30 -2.87 -5.08
CA TRP A 134 1.60 -2.21 -3.99
C TRP A 134 1.56 -0.69 -4.19
N VAL A 135 0.49 -0.07 -3.72
CA VAL A 135 0.33 1.37 -3.62
C VAL A 135 -0.01 1.70 -2.18
N MET A 136 0.76 2.57 -1.55
CA MET A 136 0.62 2.91 -0.14
C MET A 136 0.54 4.43 0.06
N TRP A 137 -0.31 4.88 0.97
CA TRP A 137 -0.32 6.28 1.39
C TRP A 137 -0.81 6.45 2.84
N PRO A 138 -0.24 7.42 3.58
CA PRO A 138 -0.78 7.84 4.87
C PRO A 138 -1.99 8.76 4.67
N SER A 139 -2.99 8.66 5.54
CA SER A 139 -4.19 9.49 5.59
C SER A 139 -4.57 9.80 7.04
N THR A 140 -4.16 10.96 7.55
CA THR A 140 -4.38 11.40 8.95
C THR A 140 -3.89 10.35 9.97
N LYS A 141 -4.79 9.54 10.55
CA LYS A 141 -4.47 8.46 11.50
C LYS A 141 -4.52 7.07 10.87
N TYR A 142 -4.49 6.99 9.55
CA TYR A 142 -4.59 5.75 8.78
C TYR A 142 -3.37 5.60 7.86
N VAL A 143 -3.01 4.36 7.57
CA VAL A 143 -2.15 4.00 6.43
C VAL A 143 -2.96 3.04 5.57
N VAL A 144 -3.08 3.37 4.28
CA VAL A 144 -3.76 2.53 3.29
C VAL A 144 -2.70 1.89 2.41
N LYS A 145 -2.84 0.58 2.18
CA LYS A 145 -2.02 -0.22 1.27
C LYS A 145 -2.93 -1.04 0.37
N VAL A 146 -2.80 -0.87 -0.94
CA VAL A 146 -3.59 -1.57 -1.97
C VAL A 146 -2.64 -2.32 -2.88
N GLY A 147 -2.89 -3.60 -3.15
CA GLY A 147 -2.03 -4.35 -4.07
C GLY A 147 -2.11 -5.86 -3.88
N GLY A 148 -1.08 -6.56 -4.34
CA GLY A 148 -1.02 -8.02 -4.21
C GLY A 148 0.10 -8.64 -5.03
N GLN A 149 0.24 -9.95 -4.83
CA GLN A 149 1.16 -10.80 -5.58
C GLN A 149 0.63 -11.10 -7.00
N GLY A 150 1.50 -11.59 -7.87
CA GLY A 150 1.22 -11.93 -9.27
C GLY A 150 0.92 -10.72 -10.16
N ARG A 151 1.27 -9.50 -9.73
CA ARG A 151 0.87 -8.26 -10.40
C ARG A 151 2.05 -7.31 -10.56
N THR A 152 2.10 -6.60 -11.68
CA THR A 152 3.12 -5.58 -11.98
C THR A 152 2.63 -4.15 -11.71
N SER A 153 1.34 -3.97 -11.50
CA SER A 153 0.72 -2.68 -11.18
C SER A 153 -0.58 -2.86 -10.40
N VAL A 154 -0.98 -1.85 -9.64
CA VAL A 154 -2.23 -1.83 -8.86
C VAL A 154 -3.36 -1.23 -9.69
N PRO A 155 -4.61 -1.77 -9.65
CA PRO A 155 -5.70 -1.22 -10.45
C PRO A 155 -6.07 0.17 -9.93
N LYS A 156 -6.07 1.16 -10.83
CA LYS A 156 -6.32 2.57 -10.48
C LYS A 156 -7.66 2.79 -9.77
N GLY A 157 -8.73 2.13 -10.22
CA GLY A 157 -10.05 2.22 -9.59
C GLY A 157 -10.10 1.72 -8.14
N MET A 158 -9.20 0.80 -7.75
CA MET A 158 -9.07 0.39 -6.34
C MET A 158 -8.40 1.49 -5.50
N VAL A 159 -7.39 2.16 -6.08
CA VAL A 159 -6.72 3.30 -5.44
C VAL A 159 -7.68 4.49 -5.31
N GLU A 160 -8.45 4.79 -6.35
CA GLU A 160 -9.48 5.85 -6.34
C GLU A 160 -10.53 5.61 -5.26
N SER A 161 -11.16 4.42 -5.27
CA SER A 161 -12.23 4.06 -4.33
C SER A 161 -11.83 4.22 -2.85
N TYR A 162 -10.56 3.94 -2.54
CA TYR A 162 -10.02 4.14 -1.19
C TYR A 162 -9.49 5.56 -0.98
N GLY A 163 -8.93 6.19 -2.01
CA GLY A 163 -8.40 7.55 -1.97
C GLY A 163 -9.45 8.60 -1.65
N GLU A 164 -10.66 8.44 -2.18
CA GLU A 164 -11.80 9.31 -1.84
C GLU A 164 -12.12 9.23 -0.34
N ARG A 165 -12.03 8.04 0.27
CA ARG A 165 -12.33 7.80 1.70
C ARG A 165 -11.18 8.19 2.61
N PHE A 166 -9.96 8.01 2.11
CA PHE A 166 -8.70 8.22 2.83
C PHE A 166 -7.82 9.20 2.06
N PRO A 167 -8.11 10.51 2.10
CA PRO A 167 -7.32 11.49 1.37
C PRO A 167 -5.86 11.48 1.82
N SER A 168 -4.95 11.38 0.85
CA SER A 168 -3.53 11.31 1.12
C SER A 168 -3.01 12.54 1.88
N LYS A 169 -2.16 12.28 2.88
CA LYS A 169 -1.35 13.26 3.61
C LYS A 169 0.14 13.14 3.27
N LEU A 170 0.47 12.39 2.22
CA LEU A 170 1.84 12.26 1.76
C LEU A 170 2.33 13.62 1.21
N PRO A 171 3.45 14.16 1.71
CA PRO A 171 4.04 15.37 1.13
C PRO A 171 4.74 15.06 -0.20
N GLY A 172 4.86 16.07 -1.06
CA GLY A 172 5.67 15.93 -2.28
C GLY A 172 7.15 15.78 -1.95
N GLY A 173 7.87 14.96 -2.72
CA GLY A 173 9.29 14.69 -2.49
C GLY A 173 9.52 13.80 -1.27
N SER A 174 8.57 12.90 -0.96
CA SER A 174 8.64 12.04 0.22
C SER A 174 9.82 11.07 0.21
N LEU A 175 10.38 10.74 -0.95
CA LEU A 175 11.52 9.83 -1.04
C LEU A 175 12.87 10.53 -0.79
N GLU A 176 13.01 11.80 -1.16
CA GLU A 176 14.30 12.51 -1.17
C GLU A 176 14.34 13.73 -0.23
N GLY A 177 13.19 14.31 0.11
CA GLY A 177 13.08 15.52 0.90
C GLY A 177 13.40 15.35 2.40
N PRO A 178 13.23 16.40 3.21
CA PRO A 178 13.32 16.26 4.66
C PRO A 178 12.25 15.29 5.18
N LEU A 179 12.58 14.55 6.25
CA LEU A 179 11.58 13.70 6.89
C LEU A 179 10.43 14.56 7.43
N PRO A 180 9.17 14.15 7.24
CA PRO A 180 8.01 14.84 7.80
C PRO A 180 8.14 15.05 9.32
N PRO A 181 7.56 16.12 9.89
CA PRO A 181 7.59 16.34 11.33
C PRO A 181 6.91 15.19 12.07
N GLY A 182 7.34 14.94 13.30
CA GLY A 182 6.76 13.91 14.15
C GLY A 182 7.72 13.48 15.25
N PRO A 183 7.22 12.75 16.27
CA PRO A 183 8.05 12.22 17.34
C PRO A 183 9.19 11.40 16.73
N GLN A 184 10.41 11.67 17.15
CA GLN A 184 11.52 10.77 16.87
C GLN A 184 11.40 9.60 17.82
N ALA A 185 11.14 8.41 17.30
CA ALA A 185 11.39 7.18 18.04
C ALA A 185 12.89 7.17 18.41
N LYS A 186 13.21 7.55 19.64
CA LYS A 186 14.51 7.21 20.22
C LYS A 186 14.40 5.73 20.55
N PRO A 187 15.36 4.88 20.13
CA PRO A 187 15.38 3.52 20.64
C PRO A 187 15.44 3.60 22.17
N LYS A 188 14.39 3.15 22.85
CA LYS A 188 14.45 2.94 24.29
C LYS A 188 15.43 1.79 24.50
N LYS A 189 16.60 2.13 25.03
CA LYS A 189 17.59 1.15 25.46
C LYS A 189 16.99 0.39 26.65
N GLY A 190 16.38 -0.77 26.41
CA GLY A 190 15.85 -1.61 27.49
C GLY A 190 14.56 -2.38 27.20
N ASP A 191 13.78 -2.01 26.19
CA ASP A 191 12.52 -2.72 25.89
C ASP A 191 12.76 -3.83 24.84
N ALA A 192 13.74 -4.69 25.07
CA ALA A 192 13.58 -6.06 24.60
C ALA A 192 12.47 -6.61 25.50
N VAL A 193 11.27 -6.76 24.97
CA VAL A 193 10.29 -7.64 25.60
C VAL A 193 11.01 -8.98 25.69
N GLU A 194 11.42 -9.40 26.88
CA GLU A 194 11.65 -10.81 27.13
C GLU A 194 10.30 -11.46 26.82
N GLU A 195 10.11 -11.88 25.57
CA GLU A 195 9.08 -12.82 25.25
C GLU A 195 9.36 -14.03 26.14
N ASN A 196 8.56 -14.20 27.19
CA ASN A 196 8.57 -15.42 27.98
C ASN A 196 8.23 -16.54 27.01
N TYR A 197 9.28 -17.17 26.48
CA TYR A 197 9.19 -18.24 25.51
C TYR A 197 8.32 -19.34 26.10
N ASP A 198 7.16 -19.60 25.50
CA ASP A 198 6.30 -20.71 25.89
C ASP A 198 7.08 -22.02 25.64
N PRO A 199 7.45 -22.80 26.68
CA PRO A 199 8.18 -24.04 26.50
C PRO A 199 7.42 -25.07 25.66
N ALA A 200 6.10 -24.94 25.56
CA ALA A 200 5.23 -25.78 24.74
C ALA A 200 5.14 -25.33 23.28
N ASN A 201 5.68 -24.16 22.92
CA ASN A 201 5.76 -23.78 21.51
C ASN A 201 6.60 -24.82 20.75
N PRO A 202 6.10 -25.32 19.61
CA PRO A 202 6.84 -26.25 18.79
C PRO A 202 8.17 -25.60 18.40
N LYS A 203 9.27 -26.16 18.92
CA LYS A 203 10.61 -25.72 18.56
C LYS A 203 10.81 -25.98 17.07
N ALA A 204 11.34 -25.00 16.35
CA ALA A 204 11.86 -25.25 15.01
C ALA A 204 12.86 -26.41 15.12
N ASN A 205 12.64 -27.47 14.34
CA ASN A 205 13.48 -28.66 14.35
C ASN A 205 14.78 -28.38 13.56
N LEU A 206 15.57 -27.43 14.07
CA LEU A 206 16.83 -26.99 13.49
C LEU A 206 17.87 -28.11 13.54
N ASP A 207 17.74 -29.05 14.49
CA ASP A 207 18.61 -30.22 14.61
C ASP A 207 18.43 -31.21 13.44
N ASN A 208 17.25 -31.20 12.80
CA ASN A 208 16.97 -31.98 11.58
C ASN A 208 17.00 -31.11 10.31
N TYR A 209 17.40 -29.84 10.39
CA TYR A 209 17.55 -28.99 9.22
C TYR A 209 18.80 -29.39 8.46
N ASP A 210 18.59 -30.06 7.33
CA ASP A 210 19.65 -30.40 6.39
C ASP A 210 19.67 -29.33 5.27
N PRO A 211 20.58 -28.34 5.32
CA PRO A 211 20.64 -27.27 4.33
C PRO A 211 20.89 -27.81 2.92
N ASP A 212 21.49 -28.99 2.78
CA ASP A 212 21.82 -29.60 1.49
C ASP A 212 20.59 -30.28 0.85
N LYS A 213 19.54 -30.54 1.63
CA LYS A 213 18.23 -31.01 1.12
C LYS A 213 17.34 -29.88 0.65
N VAL A 214 17.67 -28.63 0.95
CA VAL A 214 16.92 -27.45 0.52
C VAL A 214 17.53 -26.93 -0.78
N LYS A 215 16.99 -27.37 -1.92
CA LYS A 215 17.35 -26.80 -3.23
C LYS A 215 16.76 -25.39 -3.35
N ILE A 216 17.57 -24.38 -3.08
CA ILE A 216 17.27 -23.00 -3.45
C ILE A 216 17.46 -22.91 -4.98
N PRO A 217 16.42 -22.58 -5.76
CA PRO A 217 16.58 -22.46 -7.21
C PRO A 217 17.60 -21.36 -7.55
N GLU A 218 18.69 -21.74 -8.19
CA GLU A 218 19.69 -20.80 -8.70
C GLU A 218 19.06 -19.89 -9.76
N ARG A 219 19.14 -18.58 -9.52
CA ARG A 219 18.77 -17.57 -10.51
C ARG A 219 19.84 -17.57 -11.59
N LYS A 220 19.47 -17.91 -12.82
CA LYS A 220 20.30 -17.62 -13.99
C LYS A 220 20.52 -16.11 -14.06
N ILE A 221 21.74 -15.68 -13.80
CA ILE A 221 22.20 -14.33 -14.07
C ILE A 221 22.45 -14.30 -15.58
N GLU A 222 21.56 -13.66 -16.34
CA GLU A 222 21.90 -13.29 -17.71
C GLU A 222 22.97 -12.19 -17.66
N PRO A 223 24.04 -12.29 -18.46
CA PRO A 223 25.17 -11.38 -18.37
C PRO A 223 24.78 -9.94 -18.72
N ASP A 224 25.32 -9.02 -17.93
CA ASP A 224 25.20 -7.57 -18.03
C ASP A 224 25.34 -7.06 -19.48
N VAL A 225 24.36 -6.27 -19.92
CA VAL A 225 24.54 -5.36 -21.05
C VAL A 225 25.24 -4.12 -20.49
N ASP A 226 26.53 -3.98 -20.81
CA ASP A 226 27.39 -2.86 -20.42
C ASP A 226 26.68 -1.49 -20.58
N PRO A 227 26.49 -0.71 -19.51
CA PRO A 227 25.95 0.63 -19.59
C PRO A 227 27.09 1.66 -19.48
N ALA A 228 28.00 1.72 -20.46
CA ALA A 228 28.87 2.89 -20.64
C ALA A 228 29.61 2.86 -21.98
N GLY A 229 29.27 3.80 -22.86
CA GLY A 229 30.00 4.06 -24.10
C GLY A 229 30.06 5.54 -24.41
N THR A 230 30.42 6.38 -23.44
CA THR A 230 30.69 7.80 -23.69
C THR A 230 32.04 7.96 -24.38
N SER A 231 31.98 8.45 -25.62
CA SER A 231 32.90 9.39 -26.30
C SER A 231 34.41 9.30 -26.00
N ASP A 232 35.26 9.23 -27.03
CA ASP A 232 35.72 10.40 -27.80
C ASP A 232 37.00 10.10 -28.63
N LYS A 233 37.25 10.93 -29.65
CA LYS A 233 38.54 11.21 -30.35
C LYS A 233 39.09 10.23 -31.42
N LYS A 234 39.03 10.69 -32.67
CA LYS A 234 40.12 11.39 -33.43
C LYS A 234 40.10 11.04 -34.92
N LYS A 235 39.83 12.07 -35.75
CA LYS A 235 40.30 12.14 -37.15
C LYS A 235 41.82 11.91 -37.22
N LYS A 236 42.28 11.11 -38.18
CA LYS A 236 43.15 11.60 -39.25
C LYS A 236 43.16 10.65 -40.48
N PRO A 237 43.38 11.21 -41.68
CA PRO A 237 43.24 10.53 -42.97
C PRO A 237 44.57 9.93 -43.45
N LYS A 238 44.49 9.07 -44.48
CA LYS A 238 45.48 8.75 -45.54
C LYS A 238 45.07 7.39 -46.14
N LYS A 239 45.22 7.07 -47.42
CA LYS A 239 45.96 7.69 -48.51
C LYS A 239 45.34 7.23 -49.83
#